data_AF-A0A350HAF1-F1
#
_entry.id   AF-A0A350HAF1-F1
#
_cell.length_a   1.000
_cell.length_b   1.000
_cell.length_c   1.000
_cell.angle_alpha   90.00
_cell.angle_beta   90.00
_cell.angle_gamma   90.00
#
_symmetry.space_group_name_H-M   'P 1'
#
loop_
_entity.id
_entity.type
_entity.pdbx_description
1 polymer ?
#
loop_
_entity_poly.entity_id
_entity_poly.type
_entity_poly.pdbx_seq_one_letter_code
_entity_poly.pdbx_strand_id
1 'polypeptide(L)'
;ITGLLLALNLPSSAPWWMCAVGAFIAMLFGKHIFGGLGHNPFNPALIARVFLLLSFPTLMTTWHQGFNVDALSCATPLGMLKTEGVSAIQNLDNWRLFVGLPVNGVGGGSIGEISELAVLIGGLLLIALRIIPFFIPLIYIVTVFLFTWIFHVYNPSLYASPVFHMVTGGLFLGAFFMATDMVTTPITVKGKMIYALGCGLITSLIRLFGSYPEGVSFAILIMETLTPTIDKITKIKKFGA
;
A
#
# COMPACT_ATOMS: atom_id res chain seq x y z
N ILE A 1 12.28 12.29 -0.36
CA ILE A 1 10.96 11.62 -0.37
C ILE A 1 11.08 10.13 -0.69
N THR A 2 11.57 9.73 -1.87
CA THR A 2 11.67 8.30 -2.27
C THR A 2 12.38 7.40 -1.24
N GLY A 3 13.53 7.83 -0.70
CA GLY A 3 14.24 7.03 0.33
C GLY A 3 13.45 6.88 1.64
N LEU A 4 12.70 7.92 2.04
CA LEU A 4 11.83 7.87 3.23
C LEU A 4 10.65 6.92 3.01
N LEU A 5 9.98 7.02 1.86
CA LEU A 5 8.87 6.13 1.50
C LEU A 5 9.34 4.67 1.37
N LEU A 6 10.55 4.44 0.85
CA LEU A 6 11.14 3.11 0.82
C LEU A 6 11.44 2.61 2.24
N ALA A 7 12.00 3.44 3.12
CA ALA A 7 12.27 3.05 4.50
C ALA A 7 10.98 2.66 5.25
N LEU A 8 9.89 3.41 5.06
CA LEU A 8 8.59 3.08 5.65
C LEU A 8 7.99 1.78 5.12
N ASN A 9 8.41 1.36 3.92
CA ASN A 9 7.98 0.13 3.26
C ASN A 9 8.82 -1.10 3.60
N LEU A 10 9.92 -0.94 4.32
CA LEU A 10 10.82 -2.03 4.68
C LEU A 10 10.50 -2.58 6.07
N PRO A 11 10.87 -3.84 6.33
CA PRO A 11 10.82 -4.37 7.67
C PRO A 11 11.78 -3.67 8.62
N SER A 12 11.38 -3.56 9.89
CA SER A 12 12.25 -3.02 10.95
C SER A 12 13.51 -3.85 11.16
N SER A 13 13.44 -5.15 10.86
CA SER A 13 14.53 -6.14 10.90
C SER A 13 15.37 -6.17 9.61
N ALA A 14 15.07 -5.33 8.62
CA ALA A 14 15.78 -5.31 7.35
C ALA A 14 17.29 -5.08 7.54
N PRO A 15 18.16 -5.93 6.97
CA PRO A 15 19.59 -5.64 6.93
C PRO A 15 19.87 -4.34 6.17
N TRP A 16 20.87 -3.58 6.62
CA TRP A 16 21.24 -2.29 6.02
C TRP A 16 21.54 -2.39 4.51
N TRP A 17 22.12 -3.51 4.06
CA TRP A 17 22.43 -3.71 2.64
C TRP A 17 21.17 -3.82 1.79
N MET A 18 20.06 -4.32 2.34
CA MET A 18 18.79 -4.42 1.61
C MET A 18 18.20 -3.04 1.34
N CYS A 19 18.34 -2.12 2.30
CA CYS A 19 18.00 -0.71 2.11
C CYS A 19 18.84 -0.08 0.99
N ALA A 20 20.15 -0.38 0.94
CA ALA A 20 21.04 0.12 -0.10
C ALA A 20 20.68 -0.42 -1.49
N VAL A 21 20.41 -1.73 -1.61
CA VAL A 21 19.96 -2.37 -2.86
C VAL A 21 18.62 -1.79 -3.30
N GLY A 22 17.65 -1.65 -2.40
CA GLY A 22 16.35 -1.04 -2.69
C GLY A 22 16.49 0.40 -3.17
N ALA A 23 17.33 1.20 -2.50
CA ALA A 23 17.60 2.57 -2.91
C ALA A 23 18.26 2.63 -4.30
N PHE A 24 19.21 1.74 -4.58
CA PHE A 24 19.84 1.62 -5.89
C PHE A 24 18.82 1.30 -6.99
N ILE A 25 17.94 0.31 -6.77
CA ILE A 25 16.89 -0.07 -7.72
C ILE A 25 15.88 1.06 -7.91
N ALA A 26 15.42 1.70 -6.83
CA ALA A 26 14.52 2.85 -6.91
C ALA A 26 15.12 3.97 -7.76
N MET A 27 16.40 4.27 -7.55
CA MET A 27 17.05 5.38 -8.24
C MET A 27 17.38 5.03 -9.69
N LEU A 28 17.97 3.87 -9.95
CA LEU A 28 18.36 3.47 -11.29
C LEU A 28 17.12 3.22 -12.16
N PHE A 29 16.28 2.25 -11.78
CA PHE A 29 15.14 1.81 -12.57
C PHE A 29 13.92 2.69 -12.40
N GLY A 30 13.68 3.24 -11.21
CA GLY A 30 12.53 4.10 -10.98
C GLY A 30 12.72 5.53 -11.47
N LYS A 31 13.96 6.03 -11.62
CA LYS A 31 14.21 7.43 -11.99
C LYS A 31 15.19 7.66 -13.13
N HIS A 32 16.41 7.18 -13.01
CA HIS A 32 17.51 7.65 -13.87
C HIS A 32 17.38 7.13 -15.31
N ILE A 33 16.87 5.92 -15.51
CA ILE A 33 16.63 5.38 -16.86
C ILE A 33 15.64 6.24 -17.65
N PHE A 34 14.72 6.93 -16.97
CA PHE A 34 13.67 7.73 -17.61
C PHE A 34 14.00 9.23 -17.72
N GLY A 35 15.25 9.62 -17.45
CA GLY A 35 15.69 11.01 -17.58
C GLY A 35 15.57 11.85 -16.30
N GLY A 36 15.36 11.23 -15.14
CA GLY A 36 15.47 11.87 -13.84
C GLY A 36 14.16 12.48 -13.30
N LEU A 37 14.26 13.57 -12.53
CA LEU A 37 13.13 14.13 -11.78
C LEU A 37 12.01 14.61 -12.72
N GLY A 38 10.77 14.17 -12.46
CA GLY A 38 9.58 14.60 -13.19
C GLY A 38 9.22 13.75 -14.42
N HIS A 39 10.04 12.78 -14.80
CA HIS A 39 9.79 11.90 -15.96
C HIS A 39 9.60 10.43 -15.54
N ASN A 40 9.35 10.16 -14.26
CA ASN A 40 9.19 8.79 -13.77
C ASN A 40 7.82 8.25 -14.17
N PRO A 41 7.72 7.19 -14.99
CA PRO A 41 6.43 6.59 -15.33
C PRO A 41 5.78 5.86 -14.15
N PHE A 42 6.58 5.50 -13.14
CA PHE A 42 6.17 4.72 -11.97
C PHE A 42 6.73 5.31 -10.69
N ASN A 43 6.09 5.01 -9.56
CA ASN A 43 6.56 5.42 -8.25
C ASN A 43 7.85 4.63 -7.93
N PRO A 44 9.01 5.31 -7.81
CA PRO A 44 10.29 4.64 -7.66
C PRO A 44 10.41 3.84 -6.35
N ALA A 45 9.73 4.27 -5.29
CA ALA A 45 9.74 3.58 -4.00
C ALA A 45 8.97 2.26 -4.08
N LEU A 46 7.87 2.23 -4.84
CA LEU A 46 7.08 1.02 -5.07
C LEU A 46 7.80 0.01 -5.94
N ILE A 47 8.51 0.45 -6.98
CA ILE A 47 9.36 -0.44 -7.79
C ILE A 47 10.37 -1.16 -6.89
N ALA A 48 11.07 -0.42 -6.02
CA ALA A 48 12.05 -1.02 -5.12
C ALA A 48 11.41 -1.98 -4.12
N ARG A 49 10.25 -1.62 -3.53
CA ARG A 49 9.52 -2.52 -2.62
C ARG A 49 9.13 -3.82 -3.32
N VAL A 50 8.54 -3.74 -4.51
CA VAL A 50 8.14 -4.93 -5.27
C VAL A 50 9.33 -5.77 -5.69
N PHE A 51 10.41 -5.14 -6.17
CA PHE A 51 11.63 -5.85 -6.52
C PHE A 51 12.21 -6.62 -5.33
N LEU A 52 12.30 -5.97 -4.17
CA LEU A 52 12.82 -6.60 -2.95
C LEU A 52 11.88 -7.69 -2.43
N LEU A 53 10.56 -7.51 -2.52
CA LEU A 53 9.58 -8.51 -2.12
C LEU A 53 9.67 -9.77 -3.00
N LEU A 54 9.91 -9.61 -4.30
CA LEU A 54 10.06 -10.73 -5.23
C LEU A 54 11.43 -11.41 -5.14
N SER A 55 12.50 -10.63 -4.93
CA SER A 55 13.87 -11.15 -4.90
C SER A 55 14.24 -11.74 -3.54
N PHE A 56 13.74 -11.13 -2.46
CA PHE A 56 14.06 -11.49 -1.07
C PHE A 56 12.78 -11.63 -0.21
N PRO A 57 11.85 -12.53 -0.59
CA PRO A 57 10.55 -12.64 0.07
C PRO A 57 10.67 -12.97 1.55
N THR A 58 11.60 -13.85 1.93
CA THR A 58 11.82 -14.25 3.34
C THR A 58 12.22 -13.06 4.21
N LEU A 59 13.20 -12.28 3.78
CA LEU A 59 13.65 -11.10 4.52
C LEU A 59 12.57 -10.01 4.58
N MET A 60 11.73 -9.90 3.54
CA MET A 60 10.64 -8.95 3.48
C MET A 60 9.40 -9.35 4.28
N THR A 61 9.26 -10.62 4.66
CA THR A 61 8.10 -11.12 5.40
C THR A 61 8.42 -11.60 6.81
N THR A 62 9.68 -11.53 7.25
CA THR A 62 10.08 -11.92 8.60
C THR A 62 10.12 -10.72 9.54
N TRP A 63 9.21 -10.70 10.52
CA TRP A 63 9.06 -9.61 11.50
C TRP A 63 9.44 -10.10 12.88
N HIS A 64 10.22 -9.31 13.60
CA HIS A 64 10.76 -9.68 14.92
C HIS A 64 10.21 -8.71 15.96
N GLN A 65 9.72 -9.21 17.10
CA GLN A 65 9.36 -8.35 18.24
C GLN A 65 10.53 -8.22 19.22
N GLY A 66 10.93 -6.97 19.47
CA GLY A 66 11.95 -6.60 20.46
C GLY A 66 13.37 -6.49 19.88
N PHE A 67 14.23 -5.79 20.62
CA PHE A 67 15.67 -5.63 20.31
C PHE A 67 16.55 -6.72 20.95
N ASN A 68 15.94 -7.75 21.56
CA ASN A 68 16.66 -8.82 22.23
C ASN A 68 17.08 -9.92 21.24
N VAL A 69 18.18 -10.59 21.56
CA VAL A 69 18.85 -11.61 20.73
C VAL A 69 17.96 -12.86 20.50
N ASP A 70 16.93 -13.05 21.34
CA ASP A 70 15.90 -14.07 21.20
C ASP A 70 14.57 -13.40 20.83
N ALA A 71 14.47 -12.93 19.58
CA ALA A 71 13.30 -12.22 19.11
C ALA A 71 12.26 -13.22 18.59
N LEU A 72 11.07 -13.18 19.19
CA LEU A 72 9.92 -13.96 18.71
C LEU A 72 9.50 -13.45 17.34
N SER A 73 9.39 -14.37 16.38
CA SER A 73 8.83 -14.08 15.06
C SER A 73 7.36 -13.72 15.20
N CYS A 74 6.95 -12.62 14.58
CA CYS A 74 5.58 -12.14 14.62
C CYS A 74 4.96 -12.16 13.23
N ALA A 75 3.78 -12.75 13.14
CA ALA A 75 3.03 -12.76 11.90
C ALA A 75 2.37 -11.39 11.65
N THR A 76 2.20 -11.04 10.38
CA THR A 76 1.36 -9.90 10.00
C THR A 76 -0.12 -10.31 10.09
N PRO A 77 -1.03 -9.41 10.48
CA PRO A 77 -2.45 -9.73 10.55
C PRO A 77 -3.02 -10.27 9.22
N LEU A 78 -2.62 -9.70 8.08
CA LEU A 78 -3.06 -10.22 6.77
C LEU A 78 -2.37 -11.54 6.39
N GLY A 79 -1.13 -11.75 6.84
CA GLY A 79 -0.44 -13.03 6.68
C GLY A 79 -1.18 -14.14 7.41
N MET A 80 -1.57 -13.91 8.66
CA MET A 80 -2.37 -14.85 9.46
C MET A 80 -3.73 -15.13 8.83
N LEU A 81 -4.39 -14.10 8.28
CA LEU A 81 -5.65 -14.29 7.56
C LEU A 81 -5.48 -15.30 6.42
N LYS A 82 -4.34 -15.25 5.74
CA LYS A 82 -4.09 -16.10 4.57
C LYS A 82 -3.68 -17.51 4.95
N THR A 83 -2.92 -17.69 6.02
CA THR A 83 -2.42 -19.00 6.45
C THR A 83 -3.40 -19.77 7.32
N GLU A 84 -4.10 -19.07 8.22
CA GLU A 84 -4.93 -19.68 9.29
C GLU A 84 -6.43 -19.37 9.13
N GLY A 85 -6.79 -18.43 8.25
CA GLY A 85 -8.18 -18.09 7.96
C GLY A 85 -8.82 -17.12 8.97
N VAL A 86 -10.13 -16.92 8.84
CA VAL A 86 -10.88 -15.90 9.60
C VAL A 86 -10.94 -16.21 11.10
N SER A 87 -10.90 -17.49 11.49
CA SER A 87 -10.94 -17.93 12.89
C SER A 87 -9.75 -17.41 13.72
N ALA A 88 -8.57 -17.29 13.11
CA ALA A 88 -7.37 -16.77 13.78
C ALA A 88 -7.46 -15.28 14.13
N ILE A 89 -8.35 -14.54 13.47
CA ILE A 89 -8.45 -13.08 13.58
C ILE A 89 -9.61 -12.63 14.48
N GLN A 90 -10.51 -13.53 14.84
CA GLN A 90 -11.67 -13.20 15.68
C GLN A 90 -11.28 -12.63 17.06
N ASN A 91 -10.10 -12.97 17.56
CA ASN A 91 -9.58 -12.52 18.85
C ASN A 91 -8.67 -11.28 18.75
N LEU A 92 -8.48 -10.73 17.55
CA LEU A 92 -7.67 -9.52 17.35
C LEU A 92 -8.52 -8.27 17.57
N ASP A 93 -8.04 -7.41 18.46
CA ASP A 93 -8.66 -6.11 18.71
C ASP A 93 -8.26 -5.12 17.61
N ASN A 94 -9.21 -4.81 16.72
CA ASN A 94 -9.03 -3.87 15.61
C ASN A 94 -8.52 -2.51 16.09
N TRP A 95 -8.95 -2.04 17.28
CA TRP A 95 -8.51 -0.74 17.78
C TRP A 95 -7.01 -0.72 18.09
N ARG A 96 -6.50 -1.80 18.67
CA ARG A 96 -5.07 -1.94 18.98
C ARG A 96 -4.23 -2.05 17.72
N LEU A 97 -4.72 -2.78 16.71
CA LEU A 97 -4.09 -2.83 15.38
C LEU A 97 -4.02 -1.44 14.73
N PHE A 98 -5.10 -0.66 14.81
CA PHE A 98 -5.16 0.69 14.23
C PHE A 98 -4.15 1.67 14.84
N VAL A 99 -3.98 1.62 16.16
CA VAL A 99 -3.01 2.46 16.89
C VAL A 99 -1.57 1.97 16.66
N GLY A 100 -1.40 0.69 16.32
CA GLY A 100 -0.11 0.04 16.12
C GLY A 100 0.48 -0.60 17.36
N LEU A 101 -0.39 -1.02 18.27
CA LEU A 101 -0.01 -1.81 19.43
C LEU A 101 -0.10 -3.30 19.08
N PRO A 102 0.96 -4.09 19.31
CA PRO A 102 0.89 -5.52 19.08
C PRO A 102 -0.20 -6.17 19.96
N VAL A 103 -0.91 -7.13 19.38
CA VAL A 103 -2.00 -7.88 20.02
C VAL A 103 -1.65 -9.35 19.93
N ASN A 104 -1.45 -10.03 21.07
CA ASN A 104 -1.19 -11.47 21.14
C ASN A 104 -0.03 -11.96 20.26
N GLY A 105 1.07 -11.18 20.17
CA GLY A 105 2.22 -11.51 19.29
C GLY A 105 1.98 -11.24 17.80
N VAL A 106 0.85 -10.64 17.45
CA VAL A 106 0.46 -10.24 16.10
C VAL A 106 0.60 -8.73 15.97
N GLY A 107 1.32 -8.29 14.95
CA GLY A 107 1.69 -6.88 14.77
C GLY A 107 2.95 -6.67 13.93
N GLY A 108 3.41 -7.72 13.24
CA GLY A 108 4.43 -7.57 12.20
C GLY A 108 3.85 -6.81 11.01
N GLY A 109 4.67 -6.00 10.35
CA GLY A 109 4.30 -5.18 9.21
C GLY A 109 5.35 -4.11 8.97
N SER A 110 5.41 -3.55 7.76
CA SER A 110 6.42 -2.54 7.44
C SER A 110 6.30 -1.34 8.38
N ILE A 111 7.36 -0.56 8.57
CA ILE A 111 7.37 0.51 9.59
C ILE A 111 6.16 1.45 9.45
N GLY A 112 5.75 1.74 8.21
CA GLY A 112 4.59 2.57 7.92
C GLY A 112 3.24 1.84 7.88
N GLU A 113 3.20 0.54 8.14
CA GLU A 113 1.98 -0.28 8.30
C GLU A 113 1.65 -0.55 9.77
N ILE A 114 2.62 -0.41 10.68
CA ILE A 114 2.41 -0.70 12.09
C ILE A 114 1.43 0.30 12.71
N SER A 115 1.61 1.60 12.50
CA SER A 115 0.72 2.62 13.07
C SER A 115 -0.06 3.36 11.99
N GLU A 116 -1.27 2.87 11.71
CA GLU A 116 -2.15 3.50 10.74
C GLU A 116 -2.68 4.85 11.21
N LEU A 117 -2.89 5.02 12.52
CA LEU A 117 -3.29 6.30 13.11
C LEU A 117 -2.26 7.40 12.78
N ALA A 118 -0.97 7.12 12.93
CA ALA A 118 0.08 8.09 12.62
C ALA A 118 0.09 8.47 11.12
N VAL A 119 -0.08 7.47 10.25
CA VAL A 119 -0.19 7.67 8.80
C VAL A 119 -1.44 8.48 8.43
N LEU A 120 -2.57 8.20 9.07
CA LEU A 120 -3.82 8.93 8.86
C LEU A 120 -3.68 10.39 9.27
N ILE A 121 -3.09 10.68 10.43
CA ILE A 121 -2.81 12.05 10.88
C ILE A 121 -1.90 12.77 9.87
N GLY A 122 -0.84 12.11 9.41
CA GLY A 122 0.04 12.65 8.37
C GLY A 122 -0.69 12.93 7.05
N GLY A 123 -1.55 12.01 6.61
CA GLY A 123 -2.36 12.16 5.40
C GLY A 123 -3.39 13.28 5.50
N LEU A 124 -4.07 13.41 6.64
CA LEU A 124 -5.02 14.49 6.91
C LEU A 124 -4.31 15.85 6.95
N LEU A 125 -3.10 15.92 7.52
CA LEU A 125 -2.28 17.13 7.52
C LEU A 125 -1.92 17.55 6.09
N LEU A 126 -1.55 16.62 5.21
CA LEU A 126 -1.27 16.93 3.81
C LEU A 126 -2.51 17.43 3.04
N ILE A 127 -3.69 16.89 3.35
CA ILE A 127 -4.96 17.37 2.80
C ILE A 127 -5.28 18.78 3.32
N ALA A 128 -5.10 19.03 4.62
CA ALA A 128 -5.33 20.34 5.23
C ALA A 128 -4.39 21.41 4.65
N LEU A 129 -3.13 21.05 4.39
CA LEU A 129 -2.15 21.88 3.70
C LEU A 129 -2.42 22.02 2.18
N ARG A 130 -3.46 21.36 1.65
CA ARG A 130 -3.83 21.35 0.23
C ARG A 130 -2.69 20.89 -0.71
N ILE A 131 -1.79 20.05 -0.21
CA ILE A 131 -0.69 19.48 -1.00
C ILE A 131 -1.24 18.35 -1.89
N ILE A 132 -2.12 17.51 -1.32
CA ILE A 132 -2.73 16.37 -2.03
C ILE A 132 -4.25 16.56 -2.16
N PRO A 133 -4.85 16.09 -3.26
CA PRO A 133 -6.30 16.08 -3.39
C PRO A 133 -6.94 15.01 -2.49
N PHE A 134 -7.97 15.39 -1.73
CA PHE A 134 -8.65 14.45 -0.83
C PHE A 134 -9.41 13.32 -1.55
N PHE A 135 -9.80 13.53 -2.82
CA PHE A 135 -10.67 12.59 -3.53
C PHE A 135 -9.96 11.30 -3.95
N ILE A 136 -8.65 11.31 -4.21
CA ILE A 136 -7.87 10.10 -4.56
C ILE A 136 -7.87 9.09 -3.39
N PRO A 137 -7.39 9.46 -2.19
CA PRO A 137 -7.39 8.53 -1.06
C PRO A 137 -8.81 8.13 -0.67
N LEU A 138 -9.78 9.05 -0.73
CA LEU A 138 -11.17 8.75 -0.41
C LEU A 138 -11.76 7.67 -1.33
N ILE A 139 -11.65 7.83 -2.65
CA ILE A 139 -12.18 6.85 -3.62
C ILE A 139 -11.48 5.51 -3.46
N TYR A 140 -10.16 5.52 -3.27
CA TYR A 140 -9.38 4.30 -3.07
C TYR A 140 -9.87 3.52 -1.83
N ILE A 141 -9.93 4.18 -0.67
CA ILE A 141 -10.35 3.54 0.59
C ILE A 141 -11.80 3.04 0.51
N VAL A 142 -12.72 3.87 -0.02
CA VAL A 142 -14.13 3.50 -0.19
C VAL A 142 -14.29 2.30 -1.12
N THR A 143 -13.51 2.24 -2.20
CA THR A 143 -13.56 1.10 -3.13
C THR A 143 -13.11 -0.18 -2.43
N VAL A 144 -12.02 -0.16 -1.66
CA VAL A 144 -11.58 -1.35 -0.90
C VAL A 144 -12.64 -1.77 0.12
N PHE A 145 -13.23 -0.82 0.85
CA PHE A 145 -14.29 -1.10 1.81
C PHE A 145 -15.51 -1.75 1.16
N LEU A 146 -16.02 -1.18 0.06
CA LEU A 146 -17.20 -1.70 -0.62
C LEU A 146 -16.98 -3.10 -1.19
N PHE A 147 -15.85 -3.33 -1.86
CA PHE A 147 -15.56 -4.65 -2.43
C PHE A 147 -15.39 -5.71 -1.34
N THR A 148 -14.61 -5.42 -0.30
CA THR A 148 -14.43 -6.37 0.81
C THR A 148 -15.74 -6.60 1.57
N TRP A 149 -16.60 -5.59 1.68
CA TRP A 149 -17.93 -5.72 2.29
C TRP A 149 -18.86 -6.63 1.50
N ILE A 150 -18.91 -6.50 0.16
CA ILE A 150 -19.73 -7.38 -0.69
C ILE A 150 -19.32 -8.84 -0.50
N PHE A 151 -18.02 -9.14 -0.50
CA PHE A 151 -17.52 -10.50 -0.30
C PHE A 151 -17.75 -11.01 1.12
N HIS A 152 -17.58 -10.14 2.13
CA HIS A 152 -17.86 -10.51 3.52
C HIS A 152 -19.33 -10.85 3.75
N VAL A 153 -20.28 -10.09 3.17
CA VAL A 153 -21.71 -10.39 3.26
C VAL A 153 -22.05 -11.71 2.55
N TYR A 154 -21.38 -12.01 1.42
CA TYR A 154 -21.59 -13.26 0.70
C TYR A 154 -21.12 -14.48 1.50
N ASN A 155 -19.94 -14.41 2.14
CA ASN A 155 -19.43 -15.52 2.94
C ASN A 155 -18.56 -15.05 4.12
N PRO A 156 -19.16 -14.79 5.30
CA PRO A 156 -18.46 -14.25 6.46
C PRO A 156 -17.42 -15.20 7.08
N SER A 157 -17.50 -16.50 6.82
CA SER A 157 -16.55 -17.49 7.35
C SER A 157 -15.26 -17.56 6.56
N LEU A 158 -15.27 -17.12 5.29
CA LEU A 158 -14.13 -17.18 4.38
C LEU A 158 -13.45 -15.81 4.23
N TYR A 159 -14.22 -14.72 4.27
CA TYR A 159 -13.71 -13.36 4.10
C TYR A 159 -13.77 -12.57 5.40
N ALA A 160 -12.66 -11.93 5.78
CA ALA A 160 -12.58 -11.10 6.98
C ALA A 160 -13.46 -9.85 6.87
N SER A 161 -13.65 -9.19 8.01
CA SER A 161 -14.45 -7.96 8.05
C SER A 161 -13.81 -6.85 7.19
N PRO A 162 -14.62 -5.98 6.57
CA PRO A 162 -14.10 -4.87 5.74
C PRO A 162 -13.26 -3.88 6.54
N VAL A 163 -13.64 -3.68 7.81
CA VAL A 163 -12.89 -2.84 8.75
C VAL A 163 -11.52 -3.43 9.01
N PHE A 164 -11.40 -4.75 9.15
CA PHE A 164 -10.10 -5.40 9.29
C PHE A 164 -9.21 -5.14 8.07
N HIS A 165 -9.75 -5.24 6.84
CA HIS A 165 -8.98 -4.90 5.65
C HIS A 165 -8.60 -3.42 5.54
N MET A 166 -9.39 -2.50 6.11
CA MET A 166 -9.00 -1.09 6.17
C MET A 166 -7.91 -0.85 7.21
N VAL A 167 -8.06 -1.47 8.38
CA VAL A 167 -7.25 -1.26 9.59
C VAL A 167 -5.93 -2.03 9.56
N THR A 168 -5.67 -2.78 8.48
CA THR A 168 -4.48 -3.59 8.36
C THR A 168 -3.75 -3.41 7.03
N GLY A 169 -2.43 -3.45 7.12
CA GLY A 169 -1.49 -3.41 6.00
C GLY A 169 -1.27 -2.01 5.42
N GLY A 170 -0.69 -1.94 4.23
CA GLY A 170 -0.24 -0.68 3.64
C GLY A 170 -1.32 0.22 3.03
N LEU A 171 -2.61 0.02 3.33
CA LEU A 171 -3.69 0.68 2.58
C LEU A 171 -3.65 2.20 2.74
N PHE A 172 -3.65 2.70 3.99
CA PHE A 172 -3.62 4.14 4.25
C PHE A 172 -2.32 4.78 3.77
N LEU A 173 -1.19 4.11 3.96
CA LEU A 173 0.11 4.59 3.51
C LEU A 173 0.15 4.71 1.98
N GLY A 174 -0.31 3.68 1.27
CA GLY A 174 -0.44 3.69 -0.17
C GLY A 174 -1.43 4.76 -0.65
N ALA A 175 -2.58 4.90 0.01
CA ALA A 175 -3.62 5.84 -0.39
C ALA A 175 -3.19 7.31 -0.24
N PHE A 176 -2.56 7.69 0.88
CA PHE A 176 -2.21 9.09 1.15
C PHE A 176 -0.85 9.52 0.62
N PHE A 177 0.13 8.62 0.55
CA PHE A 177 1.53 8.99 0.28
C PHE A 177 2.10 8.42 -1.03
N MET A 178 1.45 7.45 -1.66
CA MET A 178 1.98 6.79 -2.87
C MET A 178 1.06 6.97 -4.09
N ALA A 179 -0.24 6.72 -3.92
CA ALA A 179 -1.24 6.90 -4.97
C ALA A 179 -1.49 8.37 -5.32
N THR A 180 -1.03 9.31 -4.48
CA THR A 180 -1.13 10.75 -4.67
C THR A 180 0.16 11.37 -5.23
N ASP A 181 1.11 10.55 -5.71
CA ASP A 181 2.33 11.05 -6.33
C ASP A 181 2.02 11.86 -7.59
N MET A 182 2.52 13.09 -7.64
CA MET A 182 2.12 14.09 -8.64
C MET A 182 2.61 13.77 -10.05
N VAL A 183 3.62 12.91 -10.17
CA VAL A 183 4.26 12.59 -11.46
C VAL A 183 3.58 11.39 -12.14
N THR A 184 3.09 10.42 -11.36
CA THR A 184 2.59 9.13 -11.88
C THR A 184 1.07 9.05 -11.96
N THR A 185 0.39 9.97 -11.29
CA THR A 185 -1.07 10.08 -11.28
C THR A 185 -1.60 10.77 -12.56
N PRO A 186 -2.76 10.36 -13.11
CA PRO A 186 -3.36 11.04 -14.27
C PRO A 186 -3.59 12.53 -14.03
N ILE A 187 -3.60 13.32 -15.10
CA ILE A 187 -3.70 14.79 -15.01
C ILE A 187 -5.15 15.22 -14.78
N THR A 188 -6.11 14.58 -15.47
CA THR A 188 -7.53 15.01 -15.44
C THR A 188 -8.25 14.55 -14.17
N VAL A 189 -9.25 15.32 -13.71
CA VAL A 189 -10.05 14.94 -12.52
C VAL A 189 -10.76 13.60 -12.72
N LYS A 190 -11.38 13.38 -13.89
CA LYS A 190 -12.04 12.12 -14.24
C LYS A 190 -11.03 10.96 -14.29
N GLY A 191 -9.85 11.19 -14.85
CA GLY A 191 -8.78 10.19 -14.92
C GLY A 191 -8.30 9.78 -13.53
N LYS A 192 -8.11 10.74 -12.62
CA LYS A 192 -7.74 10.47 -11.24
C LYS A 192 -8.79 9.64 -10.49
N MET A 193 -10.08 9.86 -10.75
CA MET A 193 -11.15 9.04 -10.16
C MET A 193 -11.11 7.59 -10.66
N ILE A 194 -10.94 7.38 -11.97
CA ILE A 194 -10.81 6.03 -12.57
C ILE A 194 -9.56 5.34 -12.02
N TYR A 195 -8.45 6.07 -11.90
CA TYR A 195 -7.21 5.58 -11.33
C TYR A 195 -7.37 5.12 -9.87
N ALA A 196 -7.96 5.95 -9.02
CA ALA A 196 -8.17 5.61 -7.61
C ALA A 196 -9.12 4.41 -7.44
N LEU A 197 -10.18 4.34 -8.25
CA LEU A 197 -11.11 3.20 -8.26
C LEU A 197 -10.40 1.92 -8.70
N GLY A 198 -9.58 1.98 -9.76
CA GLY A 198 -8.79 0.84 -10.22
C GLY A 198 -7.78 0.37 -9.16
N CYS A 199 -7.11 1.28 -8.46
CA CYS A 199 -6.20 0.93 -7.36
C CYS A 199 -6.94 0.16 -6.27
N GLY A 200 -8.13 0.64 -5.88
CA GLY A 200 -8.99 -0.02 -4.88
C GLY A 200 -9.46 -1.40 -5.27
N LEU A 201 -9.92 -1.53 -6.51
CA LEU A 201 -10.41 -2.79 -7.05
C LEU A 201 -9.29 -3.84 -7.17
N ILE A 202 -8.13 -3.46 -7.72
CA ILE A 202 -7.02 -4.39 -7.87
C ILE A 202 -6.47 -4.80 -6.50
N THR A 203 -6.40 -3.86 -5.55
CA THR A 203 -5.98 -4.17 -4.17
C THR A 203 -6.91 -5.15 -3.49
N SER A 204 -8.23 -4.97 -3.59
CA SER A 204 -9.19 -5.89 -3.00
C SER A 204 -9.14 -7.26 -3.67
N LEU A 205 -8.99 -7.33 -5.00
CA LEU A 205 -8.82 -8.61 -5.72
C LEU A 205 -7.56 -9.37 -5.26
N ILE A 206 -6.42 -8.67 -5.13
CA ILE A 206 -5.17 -9.30 -4.67
C ILE A 206 -5.32 -9.80 -3.23
N ARG A 207 -5.93 -9.00 -2.34
CA ARG A 207 -6.10 -9.39 -0.93
C ARG A 207 -7.02 -10.60 -0.76
N LEU A 208 -8.09 -10.69 -1.55
CA LEU A 208 -9.06 -11.79 -1.43
C LEU A 208 -8.58 -13.05 -2.16
N PHE A 209 -8.15 -12.91 -3.42
CA PHE A 209 -7.85 -14.05 -4.30
C PHE A 209 -6.36 -14.30 -4.52
N GLY A 210 -5.52 -13.28 -4.36
CA GLY A 210 -4.07 -13.39 -4.60
C GLY A 210 -3.33 -14.19 -3.53
N SER A 211 -2.15 -14.68 -3.88
CA SER A 211 -1.27 -15.43 -2.95
C SER A 211 -0.56 -14.52 -1.94
N TYR A 212 -0.44 -13.23 -2.23
CA TYR A 212 0.19 -12.27 -1.34
C TYR A 212 -0.84 -11.68 -0.36
N PRO A 213 -0.50 -11.56 0.94
CA PRO A 213 -1.40 -10.97 1.93
C PRO A 213 -1.59 -9.47 1.70
N GLU A 214 -0.61 -8.79 1.09
CA GLU A 214 -0.58 -7.35 0.83
C GLU A 214 -0.61 -7.11 -0.70
N GLY A 215 -1.36 -6.11 -1.16
CA GLY A 215 -1.67 -5.91 -2.58
C GLY A 215 -1.57 -4.46 -3.07
N VAL A 216 -1.34 -3.50 -2.17
CA VAL A 216 -1.39 -2.06 -2.45
C VAL A 216 -0.29 -1.66 -3.44
N SER A 217 0.93 -2.15 -3.20
CA SER A 217 2.11 -1.80 -4.01
C SER A 217 1.97 -2.26 -5.46
N PHE A 218 1.47 -3.48 -5.66
CA PHE A 218 1.21 -4.03 -6.99
C PHE A 218 0.06 -3.30 -7.68
N ALA A 219 -1.04 -3.03 -6.95
CA ALA A 219 -2.20 -2.35 -7.51
C ALA A 219 -1.85 -0.94 -8.01
N ILE A 220 -1.08 -0.17 -7.22
CA ILE A 220 -0.65 1.17 -7.62
C ILE A 220 0.26 1.09 -8.86
N LEU A 221 1.29 0.24 -8.87
CA LEU A 221 2.17 0.12 -10.05
C LEU A 221 1.40 -0.29 -11.32
N ILE A 222 0.45 -1.23 -11.21
CA ILE A 222 -0.41 -1.62 -12.34
C ILE A 222 -1.21 -0.41 -12.83
N MET A 223 -1.81 0.36 -11.93
CA MET A 223 -2.57 1.54 -12.32
C MET A 223 -1.70 2.66 -12.89
N GLU A 224 -0.46 2.82 -12.43
CA GLU A 224 0.51 3.75 -13.01
C GLU A 224 0.87 3.36 -14.45
N THR A 225 0.96 2.07 -14.78
CA THR A 225 1.14 1.64 -16.19
C THR A 225 -0.05 2.05 -17.06
N LEU A 226 -1.25 2.12 -16.48
CA LEU A 226 -2.48 2.49 -17.17
C LEU A 226 -2.72 4.00 -17.21
N THR A 227 -2.01 4.80 -16.40
CA THR A 227 -2.13 6.26 -16.35
C THR A 227 -2.09 6.91 -17.75
N PRO A 228 -1.12 6.62 -18.65
CA PRO A 228 -1.08 7.25 -19.97
C PRO A 228 -2.30 6.92 -20.84
N THR A 229 -2.86 5.72 -20.69
CA THR A 229 -4.08 5.29 -21.40
C THR A 229 -5.30 6.00 -20.85
N ILE A 230 -5.41 6.10 -19.51
CA ILE A 230 -6.48 6.83 -18.82
C ILE A 230 -6.45 8.30 -19.25
N ASP A 231 -5.27 8.93 -19.30
CA ASP A 231 -5.14 10.32 -19.74
C ASP A 231 -5.54 10.51 -21.21
N LYS A 232 -5.22 9.57 -22.11
CA LYS A 232 -5.67 9.64 -23.52
C LYS A 232 -7.19 9.58 -23.64
N ILE A 233 -7.85 8.72 -22.87
CA ILE A 233 -9.32 8.55 -22.88
C ILE A 233 -10.02 9.75 -22.25
N THR A 234 -9.43 10.31 -21.19
CA THR A 234 -10.04 11.41 -20.43
C THR A 234 -9.63 12.80 -20.92
N LYS A 235 -8.71 12.88 -21.89
CA LYS A 235 -8.26 14.14 -22.48
C LYS A 235 -9.47 14.88 -23.04
N ILE A 236 -9.72 16.06 -22.49
CA ILE A 236 -10.78 16.94 -22.97
C ILE A 236 -10.37 17.38 -24.38
N LYS A 237 -11.16 17.02 -25.40
CA LYS A 237 -10.99 17.59 -26.75
C LYS A 237 -11.05 19.11 -26.60
N LYS A 238 -9.98 19.81 -26.98
CA LYS A 238 -10.03 21.27 -27.10
C LYS A 238 -11.12 21.57 -28.13
N PHE A 239 -12.20 22.22 -27.69
CA PHE A 239 -13.17 22.80 -28.62
C PHE A 239 -12.48 23.96 -29.34
N GLY A 240 -12.41 23.90 -30.67
CA GLY A 240 -11.81 24.93 -31.52
C GLY A 240 -10.47 24.53 -32.13
N ALA A 241 -10.53 23.88 -33.29
CA ALA A 241 -9.57 23.94 -34.38
C ALA A 241 -10.37 23.80 -35.68
#